data_AF-A0A1M7YRF1-F1
#
_entry.id   AF-A0A1M7YRF1-F1
#
_cell.length_a   1.000
_cell.length_b   1.000
_cell.length_c   1.000
_cell.angle_alpha   90.00
_cell.angle_beta   90.00
_cell.angle_gamma   90.00
#
_symmetry.space_group_name_H-M   'P 1'
#
loop_
_entity.id
_entity.type
_entity.pdbx_description
1 polymer ?
#
loop_
_entity_poly.entity_id
_entity_poly.type
_entity_poly.pdbx_seq_one_letter_code
_entity_poly.pdbx_strand_id
1 'polypeptide(L)'
;MAIYENIETFWNLPVEAYNPEKGIQNESAAIRLGVDYEAADSGAKLITLLKQLTADPKAGAIKALVLGEWEESYETGASEFIDFLVEQASTFHSLKAVFIGEMTVSENEISWIVQGDYQAFWDAYPQLEMLTIRGGNELRLGKTISHHNLKQLVIESGGLGRDVLRQIANASLPALEHLELWLGDENYGWDGTSEDIHSLLSATRFPKLKHLALKNSEIQDEVAQLLVQSEILPQLESIDMSMGVMSDTGAQALLLYKDRLIGKSFDLSQNYLSDEMVNQLKAAGLNVKADDQDESDDEDDRYVSVSE
;
A
#
# COMPACT_ATOMS: atom_id res chain seq x y z
N MET A 1 -0.25 -9.39 11.27
CA MET A 1 0.19 -8.20 12.03
C MET A 1 0.23 -7.04 11.06
N ALA A 2 -0.86 -6.27 10.97
CA ALA A 2 -1.02 -5.34 9.86
C ALA A 2 -0.20 -4.05 10.03
N ILE A 3 -0.25 -3.42 11.21
CA ILE A 3 0.41 -2.12 11.47
C ILE A 3 0.74 -1.88 12.97
N TYR A 4 1.06 -2.94 13.74
CA TYR A 4 1.29 -2.84 15.20
C TYR A 4 2.74 -2.56 15.60
N GLU A 5 3.68 -2.85 14.72
CA GLU A 5 5.11 -2.71 14.98
C GLU A 5 5.76 -2.01 13.80
N ASN A 6 6.79 -1.23 14.09
CA ASN A 6 7.61 -0.59 13.08
C ASN A 6 8.34 -1.65 12.24
N ILE A 7 8.44 -1.41 10.93
CA ILE A 7 9.10 -2.37 10.04
C ILE A 7 10.61 -2.49 10.33
N GLU A 8 11.11 -3.73 10.34
CA GLU A 8 12.56 -4.00 10.50
C GLU A 8 13.32 -3.99 9.17
N THR A 9 12.61 -4.20 8.06
CA THR A 9 13.19 -4.23 6.71
C THR A 9 12.33 -3.48 5.71
N PHE A 10 12.97 -2.73 4.81
CA PHE A 10 12.32 -2.06 3.69
C PHE A 10 13.19 -2.18 2.44
N TRP A 11 12.58 -2.55 1.31
CA TRP A 11 13.30 -2.78 0.04
C TRP A 11 14.49 -3.76 0.16
N ASN A 12 14.30 -4.83 0.95
CA ASN A 12 15.33 -5.83 1.31
C ASN A 12 16.57 -5.26 2.05
N LEU A 13 16.44 -4.07 2.63
CA LEU A 13 17.46 -3.45 3.47
C LEU A 13 16.99 -3.43 4.93
N PRO A 14 17.90 -3.57 5.90
CA PRO A 14 17.55 -3.30 7.30
C PRO A 14 17.17 -1.84 7.45
N VAL A 15 16.19 -1.58 8.30
CA VAL A 15 15.76 -0.21 8.65
C VAL A 15 16.65 0.32 9.77
N GLU A 16 17.19 1.53 9.58
CA GLU A 16 17.99 2.23 10.58
C GLU A 16 17.39 3.61 10.87
N ALA A 17 17.06 3.87 12.13
CA ALA A 17 16.58 5.18 12.57
C ALA A 17 17.69 6.24 12.43
N TYR A 18 17.36 7.37 11.80
CA TYR A 18 18.26 8.49 11.64
C TYR A 18 18.48 9.20 12.97
N ASN A 19 19.75 9.36 13.34
CA ASN A 19 20.14 10.16 14.50
C ASN A 19 20.91 11.40 14.02
N PRO A 20 20.38 12.63 14.21
CA PRO A 20 20.98 13.84 13.67
C PRO A 20 22.35 14.20 14.28
N GLU A 21 22.69 13.69 15.47
CA GLU A 21 24.01 13.88 16.08
C GLU A 21 25.09 13.00 15.44
N LYS A 22 24.68 11.85 14.90
CA LYS A 22 25.57 10.87 14.28
C LYS A 22 25.63 11.01 12.76
N GLY A 23 24.56 11.49 12.14
CA GLY A 23 24.39 11.46 10.69
C GLY A 23 24.21 10.03 10.16
N ILE A 24 24.32 9.86 8.84
CA ILE A 24 24.13 8.57 8.16
C ILE A 24 25.29 7.63 8.53
N GLN A 25 24.96 6.55 9.26
CA GLN A 25 25.94 5.53 9.64
C GLN A 25 26.12 4.49 8.54
N ASN A 26 25.02 4.05 7.91
CA ASN A 26 25.00 3.01 6.90
C ASN A 26 24.18 3.43 5.67
N GLU A 27 24.84 3.78 4.57
CA GLU A 27 24.21 4.15 3.30
C GLU A 27 23.48 2.98 2.61
N SER A 28 23.74 1.75 3.06
CA SER A 28 23.10 0.52 2.56
C SER A 28 21.91 0.09 3.41
N ALA A 29 21.50 0.87 4.41
CA ALA A 29 20.25 0.68 5.13
C ALA A 29 19.10 1.48 4.47
N ALA A 30 17.87 1.15 4.85
CA ALA A 30 16.73 2.05 4.68
C ALA A 30 16.73 3.04 5.84
N ILE A 31 16.92 4.33 5.55
CA ILE A 31 17.01 5.34 6.60
C ILE A 31 15.61 5.77 7.01
N ARG A 32 15.24 5.56 8.27
CA ARG A 32 13.95 5.95 8.83
C ARG A 32 14.04 7.24 9.63
N LEU A 33 13.14 8.17 9.39
CA LEU A 33 12.97 9.38 10.17
C LEU A 33 11.59 9.32 10.83
N GLY A 34 11.51 9.72 12.09
CA GLY A 34 10.25 9.83 12.81
C GLY A 34 10.43 10.80 13.98
N VAL A 35 9.35 11.46 14.36
CA VAL A 35 9.26 12.33 15.52
C VAL A 35 8.12 11.84 16.37
N ASP A 36 8.45 11.22 17.50
CA ASP A 36 7.47 10.80 18.49
C ASP A 36 6.91 12.00 19.27
N TYR A 37 5.84 11.74 20.03
CA TYR A 37 5.18 12.75 20.85
C TYR A 37 6.12 13.52 21.80
N GLU A 38 7.08 12.85 22.45
CA GLU A 38 8.00 13.50 23.41
C GLU A 38 8.97 14.44 22.68
N ALA A 39 9.47 14.02 21.52
CA ALA A 39 10.31 14.83 20.66
C ALA A 39 9.53 16.03 20.09
N ALA A 40 8.28 15.83 19.67
CA ALA A 40 7.40 16.89 19.17
C ALA A 40 7.10 17.95 20.23
N ASP A 41 6.77 17.54 21.47
CA ASP A 41 6.54 18.46 22.61
C ASP A 41 7.81 19.27 22.95
N SER A 42 8.97 18.69 22.70
CA SER A 42 10.28 19.36 22.81
C SER A 42 10.62 20.26 21.60
N GLY A 43 9.72 20.37 20.62
CA GLY A 43 9.86 21.22 19.43
C GLY A 43 10.59 20.57 18.25
N ALA A 44 10.85 19.26 18.29
CA ALA A 44 11.35 18.54 17.12
C ALA A 44 10.28 18.49 16.03
N LYS A 45 10.72 18.49 14.77
CA LYS A 45 9.85 18.43 13.60
C LYS A 45 10.45 17.51 12.56
N LEU A 46 9.62 16.72 11.88
CA LEU A 46 10.11 15.78 10.88
C LEU A 46 10.85 16.51 9.75
N ILE A 47 10.35 17.68 9.32
CA ILE A 47 11.01 18.50 8.28
C ILE A 47 12.41 18.97 8.71
N THR A 48 12.64 19.19 10.00
CA THR A 48 13.97 19.59 10.51
C THR A 48 14.95 18.43 10.41
N LEU A 49 14.52 17.21 10.76
CA LEU A 49 15.34 16.01 10.60
C LEU A 49 15.63 15.72 9.13
N LEU A 50 14.64 15.89 8.26
CA LEU A 50 14.79 15.67 6.82
C LEU A 50 15.79 16.67 6.21
N LYS A 51 15.74 17.95 6.61
CA LYS A 51 16.75 18.96 6.23
C LYS A 51 18.16 18.59 6.69
N GLN A 52 18.30 18.05 7.90
CA GLN A 52 19.58 17.59 8.43
C GLN A 52 20.11 16.38 7.67
N LEU A 53 19.25 15.40 7.37
CA LEU A 53 19.60 14.24 6.54
C LEU A 53 20.11 14.69 5.17
N THR A 54 19.39 15.60 4.50
CA THR A 54 19.79 16.13 3.19
C THR A 54 21.15 16.83 3.22
N ALA A 55 21.51 17.47 4.34
CA ALA A 55 22.79 18.14 4.50
C ALA A 55 23.96 17.17 4.78
N ASP A 56 23.67 15.90 5.10
CA ASP A 56 24.71 14.89 5.30
C ASP A 56 25.44 14.60 3.97
N PRO A 57 26.78 14.59 3.93
CA PRO A 57 27.53 14.34 2.70
C PRO A 57 27.25 12.95 2.08
N LYS A 58 26.65 12.03 2.83
CA LYS A 58 26.25 10.69 2.38
C LYS A 58 24.81 10.61 1.86
N ALA A 59 24.04 11.70 1.94
CA ALA A 59 22.63 11.72 1.54
C ALA A 59 22.40 11.19 0.12
N GLY A 60 23.26 11.54 -0.83
CA GLY A 60 23.13 11.07 -2.21
C GLY A 60 23.39 9.59 -2.43
N ALA A 61 23.97 8.87 -1.46
CA ALA A 61 24.24 7.44 -1.57
C ALA A 61 23.09 6.56 -1.05
N ILE A 62 22.14 7.12 -0.27
CA ILE A 62 21.03 6.33 0.28
C ILE A 62 20.11 5.85 -0.84
N LYS A 63 19.61 4.63 -0.70
CA LYS A 63 18.71 4.00 -1.69
C LYS A 63 17.29 3.88 -1.22
N ALA A 64 17.05 3.91 0.09
CA ALA A 64 15.74 3.76 0.67
C ALA A 64 15.52 4.75 1.81
N LEU A 65 14.37 5.41 1.81
CA LEU A 65 13.94 6.39 2.79
C LEU A 65 12.58 6.00 3.35
N VAL A 66 12.44 6.04 4.67
CA VAL A 66 11.18 5.80 5.38
C VAL A 66 10.87 7.03 6.20
N LEU A 67 9.69 7.61 5.99
CA LEU A 67 9.13 8.66 6.84
C LEU A 67 8.06 8.02 7.71
N GLY A 68 8.35 7.90 8.99
CA GLY A 68 7.43 7.44 10.03
C GLY A 68 6.61 8.59 10.62
N GLU A 69 6.36 8.54 11.93
CA GLU A 69 5.57 9.55 12.64
C GLU A 69 6.07 11.00 12.42
N TRP A 70 5.14 11.94 12.24
CA TRP A 70 5.38 13.38 12.25
C TRP A 70 4.37 14.09 13.14
N GLU A 71 4.71 15.31 13.53
CA GLU A 71 3.90 16.10 14.44
C GLU A 71 2.48 16.36 13.89
N GLU A 72 1.46 16.18 14.73
CA GLU A 72 0.06 16.44 14.40
C GLU A 72 -0.37 15.77 13.08
N SER A 73 0.07 14.53 12.82
CA SER A 73 -0.14 13.83 11.53
C SER A 73 -1.60 13.56 11.15
N TYR A 74 -2.53 13.81 12.08
CA TYR A 74 -3.98 13.80 11.89
C TYR A 74 -4.57 15.15 11.43
N GLU A 75 -3.78 16.23 11.47
CA GLU A 75 -4.15 17.59 11.03
C GLU A 75 -3.19 18.15 9.97
N THR A 76 -1.89 17.88 10.11
CA THR A 76 -0.84 18.34 9.19
C THR A 76 -0.46 17.21 8.23
N GLY A 77 -0.70 17.44 6.94
CA GLY A 77 -0.45 16.43 5.90
C GLY A 77 1.01 16.31 5.46
N ALA A 78 1.32 15.20 4.79
CA ALA A 78 2.66 14.89 4.29
C ALA A 78 3.18 15.81 3.15
N SER A 79 2.39 16.79 2.70
CA SER A 79 2.72 17.65 1.55
C SER A 79 4.05 18.40 1.73
N GLU A 80 4.35 18.91 2.94
CA GLU A 80 5.63 19.61 3.19
C GLU A 80 6.84 18.71 2.94
N PHE A 81 6.74 17.43 3.33
CA PHE A 81 7.83 16.47 3.15
C PHE A 81 7.96 16.05 1.69
N ILE A 82 6.84 15.84 0.99
CA ILE A 82 6.84 15.48 -0.44
C ILE A 82 7.44 16.61 -1.27
N ASP A 83 7.00 17.86 -1.05
CA ASP A 83 7.52 19.04 -1.76
C ASP A 83 9.02 19.20 -1.49
N PHE A 84 9.45 19.05 -0.23
CA PHE A 84 10.87 19.11 0.10
C PHE A 84 11.69 17.99 -0.57
N LEU A 85 11.17 16.76 -0.63
CA LEU A 85 11.84 15.67 -1.35
C LEU A 85 11.93 15.97 -2.85
N VAL A 86 10.90 16.55 -3.46
CA VAL A 86 10.94 16.96 -4.87
C VAL A 86 12.01 18.03 -5.10
N GLU A 87 12.10 19.05 -4.24
CA GLU A 87 13.14 20.08 -4.30
C GLU A 87 14.56 19.50 -4.14
N GLN A 88 14.70 18.46 -3.32
CA GLN A 88 15.99 17.82 -3.00
C GLN A 88 16.30 16.59 -3.86
N ALA A 89 15.56 16.33 -4.94
CA ALA A 89 15.76 15.15 -5.78
C ALA A 89 17.19 15.03 -6.35
N SER A 90 17.85 16.16 -6.63
CA SER A 90 19.24 16.18 -7.07
C SER A 90 20.24 15.72 -5.99
N THR A 91 19.89 15.93 -4.72
CA THR A 91 20.67 15.44 -3.57
C THR A 91 20.44 13.95 -3.39
N PHE A 92 19.18 13.49 -3.36
CA PHE A 92 18.82 12.08 -3.21
C PHE A 92 18.84 11.30 -4.54
N HIS A 93 19.88 11.50 -5.36
CA HIS A 93 19.95 10.99 -6.72
C HIS A 93 19.99 9.45 -6.84
N SER A 94 20.29 8.73 -5.76
CA SER A 94 20.32 7.26 -5.74
C SER A 94 19.09 6.62 -5.09
N LEU A 95 18.07 7.42 -4.73
CA LEU A 95 16.86 6.94 -4.10
C LEU A 95 16.08 6.02 -5.04
N LYS A 96 15.70 4.84 -4.53
CA LYS A 96 14.99 3.77 -5.25
C LYS A 96 13.73 3.31 -4.53
N ALA A 97 13.64 3.50 -3.23
CA ALA A 97 12.47 3.12 -2.46
C ALA A 97 12.09 4.22 -1.47
N VAL A 98 10.81 4.55 -1.40
CA VAL A 98 10.28 5.50 -0.42
C VAL A 98 9.04 4.93 0.24
N PHE A 99 8.98 5.05 1.56
CA PHE A 99 7.77 4.80 2.34
C PHE A 99 7.40 6.09 3.08
N ILE A 100 6.20 6.62 2.83
CA ILE A 100 5.65 7.76 3.58
C ILE A 100 4.49 7.29 4.47
N GLY A 101 4.53 7.65 5.75
CA GLY A 101 3.50 7.33 6.73
C GLY A 101 3.72 6.02 7.45
N GLU A 102 4.96 5.55 7.60
CA GLU A 102 5.26 4.30 8.34
C GLU A 102 5.03 4.49 9.85
N MET A 103 3.76 4.48 10.23
CA MET A 103 3.26 4.69 11.58
C MET A 103 2.55 3.45 12.07
N THR A 104 2.78 3.09 13.32
CA THR A 104 2.01 2.05 13.99
C THR A 104 0.66 2.60 14.45
N VAL A 105 -0.31 1.72 14.72
CA VAL A 105 -1.63 2.12 15.26
C VAL A 105 -1.54 2.93 16.57
N SER A 106 -0.47 2.73 17.35
CA SER A 106 -0.26 3.51 18.59
C SER A 106 0.33 4.89 18.36
N GLU A 107 0.99 5.11 17.22
CA GLU A 107 1.54 6.41 16.82
C GLU A 107 0.44 7.24 16.14
N ASN A 108 -0.27 6.66 15.17
CA ASN A 108 -1.48 7.23 14.60
C ASN A 108 -2.34 6.12 13.97
N GLU A 109 -3.65 6.21 14.16
CA GLU A 109 -4.63 5.38 13.46
C GLU A 109 -4.53 5.66 11.94
N ILE A 110 -4.56 4.61 11.12
CA ILE A 110 -4.34 4.70 9.67
C ILE A 110 -5.40 5.57 8.98
N SER A 111 -6.62 5.59 9.52
CA SER A 111 -7.73 6.41 9.04
C SER A 111 -7.56 7.90 9.33
N TRP A 112 -6.62 8.29 10.18
CA TRP A 112 -6.36 9.68 10.54
C TRP A 112 -5.16 10.26 9.80
N ILE A 113 -4.25 9.44 9.29
CA ILE A 113 -3.00 9.90 8.66
C ILE A 113 -3.31 10.75 7.42
N VAL A 114 -3.02 12.06 7.51
CA VAL A 114 -3.22 13.02 6.42
C VAL A 114 -2.04 12.96 5.45
N GLN A 115 -2.31 12.62 4.20
CA GLN A 115 -1.34 12.53 3.13
C GLN A 115 -1.20 13.84 2.35
N GLY A 116 -0.71 13.78 1.12
CA GLY A 116 -0.48 14.93 0.26
C GLY A 116 -0.58 14.59 -1.22
N ASP A 117 -0.08 15.51 -2.04
CA ASP A 117 -0.08 15.40 -3.51
C ASP A 117 1.27 14.88 -4.03
N TYR A 118 1.25 13.72 -4.70
CA TYR A 118 2.43 13.06 -5.24
C TYR A 118 2.66 13.39 -6.73
N GLN A 119 1.88 14.30 -7.35
CA GLN A 119 1.99 14.58 -8.79
C GLN A 119 3.41 14.95 -9.23
N ALA A 120 4.12 15.79 -8.46
CA ALA A 120 5.48 16.22 -8.77
C ALA A 120 6.53 15.15 -8.42
N PHE A 121 6.19 14.21 -7.54
CA PHE A 121 7.08 13.17 -7.05
C PHE A 121 7.50 12.19 -8.16
N TRP A 122 6.59 11.86 -9.07
CA TRP A 122 6.83 10.92 -10.17
C TRP A 122 7.97 11.35 -11.09
N ASP A 123 8.03 12.64 -11.45
CA ASP A 123 9.07 13.17 -12.34
C ASP A 123 10.39 13.44 -11.60
N ALA A 124 10.31 13.70 -10.29
CA ALA A 124 11.47 14.02 -9.46
C ALA A 124 12.40 12.81 -9.28
N TYR A 125 11.85 11.59 -9.18
CA TYR A 125 12.60 10.37 -8.89
C TYR A 125 12.52 9.33 -10.01
N PRO A 126 13.07 9.58 -11.21
CA PRO A 126 12.90 8.69 -12.37
C PRO A 126 13.51 7.29 -12.21
N GLN A 127 14.33 7.06 -11.18
CA GLN A 127 14.94 5.76 -10.84
C GLN A 127 14.18 5.00 -9.74
N LEU A 128 13.06 5.54 -9.25
CA LEU A 128 12.28 4.92 -8.18
C LEU A 128 11.74 3.55 -8.62
N GLU A 129 11.96 2.54 -7.78
CA GLU A 129 11.53 1.17 -8.00
C GLU A 129 10.36 0.78 -7.08
N MET A 130 10.23 1.40 -5.90
CA MET A 130 9.20 1.09 -4.91
C MET A 130 8.66 2.36 -4.25
N LEU A 131 7.34 2.45 -4.14
CA LEU A 131 6.65 3.47 -3.35
C LEU A 131 5.61 2.79 -2.45
N THR A 132 5.69 3.05 -1.15
CA THR A 132 4.69 2.66 -0.16
C THR A 132 4.11 3.91 0.48
N ILE A 133 2.79 3.96 0.61
CA ILE A 133 2.05 5.06 1.24
C ILE A 133 1.10 4.45 2.26
N ARG A 134 1.11 4.94 3.50
CA ARG A 134 0.16 4.53 4.54
C ARG A 134 -0.68 5.73 4.99
N GLY A 135 -2.00 5.58 4.94
CA GLY A 135 -2.98 6.65 5.16
C GLY A 135 -3.69 7.06 3.87
N GLY A 136 -5.00 7.20 3.94
CA GLY A 136 -5.85 7.57 2.79
C GLY A 136 -6.30 9.03 2.77
N ASN A 137 -6.28 9.73 3.92
CA ASN A 137 -6.83 11.08 4.02
C ASN A 137 -6.08 12.06 3.14
N GLU A 138 -6.82 12.81 2.32
CA GLU A 138 -6.27 13.81 1.39
C GLU A 138 -5.23 13.27 0.37
N LEU A 139 -5.08 11.96 0.25
CA LEU A 139 -4.13 11.31 -0.65
C LEU A 139 -4.48 11.63 -2.11
N ARG A 140 -3.51 12.19 -2.84
CA ARG A 140 -3.61 12.45 -4.28
C ARG A 140 -2.35 11.94 -4.96
N LEU A 141 -2.48 11.01 -5.89
CA LEU A 141 -1.34 10.56 -6.70
C LEU A 141 -1.07 11.48 -7.90
N GLY A 142 -2.02 12.35 -8.23
CA GLY A 142 -1.93 13.29 -9.35
C GLY A 142 -2.76 12.86 -10.56
N LYS A 143 -2.90 13.77 -11.52
CA LYS A 143 -3.71 13.60 -12.74
C LYS A 143 -3.00 12.82 -13.84
N THR A 144 -1.67 12.80 -13.83
CA THR A 144 -0.88 12.10 -14.84
C THR A 144 0.26 11.37 -14.15
N ILE A 145 0.12 10.05 -14.08
CA ILE A 145 1.10 9.16 -13.47
C ILE A 145 1.77 8.39 -14.60
N SER A 146 3.07 8.62 -14.79
CA SER A 146 3.88 7.88 -15.75
C SER A 146 5.24 7.61 -15.13
N HIS A 147 5.57 6.34 -14.89
CA HIS A 147 6.84 5.97 -14.29
C HIS A 147 7.40 4.69 -14.87
N HIS A 148 8.58 4.78 -15.53
CA HIS A 148 9.14 3.66 -16.29
C HIS A 148 9.87 2.62 -15.45
N ASN A 149 10.27 2.97 -14.22
CA ASN A 149 11.09 2.09 -13.37
C ASN A 149 10.37 1.59 -12.11
N LEU A 150 9.13 2.04 -11.86
CA LEU A 150 8.38 1.64 -10.67
C LEU A 150 7.96 0.18 -10.83
N LYS A 151 8.41 -0.67 -9.91
CA LYS A 151 8.11 -2.11 -9.87
C LYS A 151 7.07 -2.44 -8.82
N GLN A 152 7.00 -1.65 -7.75
CA GLN A 152 6.06 -1.89 -6.66
C GLN A 152 5.38 -0.59 -6.22
N LEU A 153 4.05 -0.64 -6.13
CA LEU A 153 3.21 0.37 -5.53
C LEU A 153 2.36 -0.29 -4.44
N VAL A 154 2.45 0.23 -3.22
CA VAL A 154 1.67 -0.22 -2.07
C VAL A 154 0.95 0.98 -1.46
N ILE A 155 -0.36 0.88 -1.28
CA ILE A 155 -1.17 1.89 -0.57
C ILE A 155 -1.96 1.18 0.52
N GLU A 156 -1.63 1.51 1.76
CA GLU A 156 -2.27 1.01 2.96
C GLU A 156 -3.25 2.10 3.44
N SER A 157 -4.53 1.75 3.58
CA SER A 157 -5.58 2.67 3.99
C SER A 157 -6.66 1.95 4.77
N GLY A 158 -7.28 2.68 5.71
CA GLY A 158 -8.55 2.31 6.35
C GLY A 158 -9.77 2.48 5.44
N GLY A 159 -9.64 3.32 4.41
CA GLY A 159 -10.64 3.57 3.36
C GLY A 159 -9.99 4.31 2.19
N LEU A 160 -9.93 3.68 1.01
CA LEU A 160 -9.22 4.22 -0.15
C LEU A 160 -10.18 5.00 -1.06
N GLY A 161 -9.98 6.31 -1.17
CA GLY A 161 -10.80 7.16 -2.03
C GLY A 161 -10.75 6.73 -3.50
N ARG A 162 -11.91 6.76 -4.16
CA ARG A 162 -12.13 6.38 -5.57
C ARG A 162 -11.28 7.16 -6.55
N ASP A 163 -10.94 8.41 -6.22
CA ASP A 163 -10.10 9.23 -7.07
C ASP A 163 -8.69 8.64 -7.15
N VAL A 164 -8.18 8.06 -6.06
CA VAL A 164 -6.90 7.34 -6.07
C VAL A 164 -6.98 6.10 -6.98
N LEU A 165 -8.05 5.30 -6.87
CA LEU A 165 -8.28 4.16 -7.76
C LEU A 165 -8.28 4.57 -9.25
N ARG A 166 -8.99 5.65 -9.57
CA ARG A 166 -9.07 6.18 -10.94
C ARG A 166 -7.74 6.71 -11.43
N GLN A 167 -6.96 7.36 -10.57
CA GLN A 167 -5.62 7.82 -10.90
C GLN A 167 -4.71 6.63 -11.23
N ILE A 168 -4.75 5.56 -10.45
CA ILE A 168 -3.99 4.33 -10.71
C ILE A 168 -4.47 3.67 -12.01
N ALA A 169 -5.79 3.50 -12.21
CA ALA A 169 -6.33 2.90 -13.43
C ALA A 169 -5.91 3.64 -14.72
N ASN A 170 -5.68 4.96 -14.61
CA ASN A 170 -5.19 5.80 -15.72
C ASN A 170 -3.66 5.93 -15.79
N ALA A 171 -2.92 5.34 -14.86
CA ALA A 171 -1.46 5.43 -14.80
C ALA A 171 -0.77 4.63 -15.91
N SER A 172 0.43 5.08 -16.29
CA SER A 172 1.36 4.32 -17.13
C SER A 172 2.55 3.84 -16.31
N LEU A 173 2.48 2.59 -15.86
CA LEU A 173 3.52 1.96 -15.04
C LEU A 173 4.02 0.66 -15.71
N PRO A 174 4.76 0.76 -16.83
CA PRO A 174 5.12 -0.39 -17.66
C PRO A 174 6.08 -1.38 -16.99
N ALA A 175 6.73 -0.98 -15.88
CA ALA A 175 7.60 -1.85 -15.09
C ALA A 175 6.92 -2.43 -13.84
N LEU A 176 5.65 -2.11 -13.58
CA LEU A 176 4.96 -2.53 -12.36
C LEU A 176 4.80 -4.05 -12.34
N GLU A 177 5.32 -4.67 -11.29
CA GLU A 177 5.30 -6.11 -11.03
C GLU A 177 4.39 -6.44 -9.82
N HIS A 178 4.27 -5.51 -8.86
CA HIS A 178 3.43 -5.62 -7.65
C HIS A 178 2.55 -4.37 -7.47
N LEU A 179 1.24 -4.58 -7.32
CA LEU A 179 0.28 -3.55 -6.94
C LEU A 179 -0.49 -4.04 -5.72
N GLU A 180 -0.48 -3.27 -4.64
CA GLU A 180 -1.21 -3.58 -3.42
C GLU A 180 -2.00 -2.38 -2.94
N LEU A 181 -3.30 -2.60 -2.76
CA LEU A 181 -4.26 -1.59 -2.34
C LEU A 181 -5.12 -2.18 -1.23
N TRP A 182 -5.11 -1.51 -0.07
CA TRP A 182 -6.04 -1.78 1.01
C TRP A 182 -7.26 -0.88 0.78
N LEU A 183 -8.37 -1.48 0.37
CA LEU A 183 -9.55 -0.74 -0.10
C LEU A 183 -10.30 -0.08 1.06
N GLY A 184 -10.35 -0.76 2.19
CA GLY A 184 -10.95 -0.29 3.43
C GLY A 184 -12.48 -0.33 3.45
N ASP A 185 -13.02 0.56 4.27
CA ASP A 185 -14.43 0.66 4.66
C ASP A 185 -14.94 2.11 4.49
N GLU A 186 -16.24 2.26 4.18
CA GLU A 186 -16.87 3.54 3.87
C GLU A 186 -16.82 4.56 5.02
N ASN A 187 -16.81 4.09 6.27
CA ASN A 187 -16.71 4.93 7.45
C ASN A 187 -15.33 5.60 7.57
N TYR A 188 -14.32 5.08 6.85
CA TYR A 188 -12.93 5.51 6.92
C TYR A 188 -12.37 6.01 5.58
N GLY A 189 -13.25 6.31 4.62
CA GLY A 189 -12.91 7.04 3.41
C GLY A 189 -13.03 6.26 2.10
N TRP A 190 -13.45 4.99 2.15
CA TRP A 190 -13.80 4.27 0.93
C TRP A 190 -15.07 4.88 0.30
N ASP A 191 -14.99 5.26 -0.97
CA ASP A 191 -16.15 5.70 -1.77
C ASP A 191 -16.13 5.13 -3.20
N GLY A 192 -15.37 4.03 -3.37
CA GLY A 192 -15.20 3.32 -4.63
C GLY A 192 -16.44 2.52 -5.04
N THR A 193 -16.47 2.12 -6.31
CA THR A 193 -17.54 1.30 -6.85
C THR A 193 -16.98 0.12 -7.64
N SER A 194 -17.82 -0.87 -7.94
CA SER A 194 -17.47 -1.99 -8.82
C SER A 194 -16.96 -1.52 -10.19
N GLU A 195 -17.43 -0.37 -10.70
CA GLU A 195 -16.95 0.22 -11.95
C GLU A 195 -15.50 0.74 -11.83
N ASP A 196 -15.16 1.32 -10.68
CA ASP A 196 -13.80 1.81 -10.41
C ASP A 196 -12.82 0.62 -10.31
N ILE A 197 -13.21 -0.47 -9.63
CA ILE A 197 -12.45 -1.72 -9.58
C ILE A 197 -12.34 -2.37 -10.97
N HIS A 198 -13.44 -2.44 -11.71
CA HIS A 198 -13.42 -2.98 -13.08
C HIS A 198 -12.46 -2.19 -13.99
N SER A 199 -12.45 -0.86 -13.86
CA SER A 199 -11.55 0.02 -14.62
C SER A 199 -10.09 -0.25 -14.29
N LEU A 200 -9.76 -0.43 -13.00
CA LEU A 200 -8.41 -0.81 -12.57
C LEU A 200 -7.98 -2.17 -13.15
N LEU A 201 -8.87 -3.16 -13.11
CA LEU A 201 -8.61 -4.53 -13.56
C LEU A 201 -8.59 -4.69 -15.10
N SER A 202 -9.10 -3.70 -15.83
CA SER A 202 -9.09 -3.64 -17.29
C SER A 202 -7.92 -2.83 -17.84
N ALA A 203 -7.07 -2.28 -16.97
CA ALA A 203 -5.93 -1.47 -17.37
C ALA A 203 -4.84 -2.32 -18.04
N THR A 204 -4.81 -2.33 -19.37
CA THR A 204 -3.69 -2.89 -20.19
C THR A 204 -2.35 -2.17 -20.00
N ARG A 205 -2.26 -1.28 -19.01
CA ARG A 205 -1.13 -0.38 -18.74
C ARG A 205 -0.09 -0.98 -17.78
N PHE A 206 -0.36 -2.16 -17.21
CA PHE A 206 0.55 -2.88 -16.32
C PHE A 206 1.01 -4.22 -16.93
N PRO A 207 1.72 -4.21 -18.08
CA PRO A 207 2.04 -5.43 -18.83
C PRO A 207 2.96 -6.42 -18.10
N LYS A 208 3.57 -6.01 -16.98
CA LYS A 208 4.46 -6.85 -16.16
C LYS A 208 3.87 -7.25 -14.81
N LEU A 209 2.63 -6.85 -14.51
CA LEU A 209 2.03 -7.11 -13.21
C LEU A 209 1.87 -8.61 -12.99
N LYS A 210 2.45 -9.10 -11.89
CA LYS A 210 2.42 -10.50 -11.47
C LYS A 210 1.75 -10.66 -10.11
N HIS A 211 1.85 -9.65 -9.26
CA HIS A 211 1.33 -9.68 -7.89
C HIS A 211 0.29 -8.57 -7.76
N LEU A 212 -0.95 -8.97 -7.49
CA LEU A 212 -2.07 -8.04 -7.26
C LEU A 212 -2.68 -8.33 -5.90
N ALA A 213 -2.71 -7.32 -5.04
CA ALA A 213 -3.40 -7.36 -3.77
C ALA A 213 -4.50 -6.29 -3.78
N LEU A 214 -5.76 -6.73 -3.76
CA LEU A 214 -6.94 -5.90 -3.53
C LEU A 214 -7.61 -6.45 -2.29
N LYS A 215 -7.14 -5.95 -1.14
CA LYS A 215 -7.37 -6.56 0.16
C LYS A 215 -8.02 -5.56 1.12
N ASN A 216 -8.37 -6.04 2.32
CA ASN A 216 -8.96 -5.20 3.36
C ASN A 216 -10.24 -4.49 2.88
N SER A 217 -11.16 -5.18 2.20
CA SER A 217 -12.31 -4.53 1.54
C SER A 217 -13.65 -4.97 2.10
N GLU A 218 -14.56 -4.01 2.26
CA GLU A 218 -15.99 -4.25 2.56
C GLU A 218 -16.78 -4.84 1.37
N ILE A 219 -16.25 -4.78 0.14
CA ILE A 219 -16.87 -5.36 -1.08
C ILE A 219 -16.05 -6.51 -1.68
N GLN A 220 -15.44 -7.31 -0.81
CA GLN A 220 -14.44 -8.31 -1.24
C GLN A 220 -15.05 -9.41 -2.14
N ASP A 221 -16.35 -9.71 -2.01
CA ASP A 221 -17.08 -10.64 -2.88
C ASP A 221 -17.18 -10.11 -4.33
N GLU A 222 -17.53 -8.84 -4.49
CA GLU A 222 -17.60 -8.16 -5.78
C GLU A 222 -16.20 -8.07 -6.43
N VAL A 223 -15.17 -7.78 -5.62
CA VAL A 223 -13.77 -7.76 -6.08
C VAL A 223 -13.39 -9.11 -6.67
N ALA A 224 -13.72 -10.22 -6.00
CA ALA A 224 -13.45 -11.57 -6.50
C ALA A 224 -14.18 -11.85 -7.82
N GLN A 225 -15.47 -11.49 -7.92
CA GLN A 225 -16.28 -11.67 -9.13
C GLN A 225 -15.74 -10.88 -10.34
N LEU A 226 -15.25 -9.67 -10.12
CA LEU A 226 -14.64 -8.85 -11.17
C LEU A 226 -13.26 -9.39 -11.58
N LEU A 227 -12.44 -9.80 -10.62
CA LEU A 227 -11.09 -10.29 -10.86
C LEU A 227 -11.08 -11.53 -11.76
N VAL A 228 -11.94 -12.52 -11.48
CA VAL A 228 -11.99 -13.76 -12.27
C VAL A 228 -12.41 -13.55 -13.72
N GLN A 229 -13.00 -12.40 -14.03
CA GLN A 229 -13.41 -11.98 -15.38
C GLN A 229 -12.42 -11.01 -16.03
N SER A 230 -11.48 -10.46 -15.28
CA SER A 230 -10.58 -9.39 -15.73
C SER A 230 -9.62 -9.79 -16.84
N GLU A 231 -9.16 -8.77 -17.57
CA GLU A 231 -8.14 -8.87 -18.62
C GLU A 231 -6.74 -9.02 -18.04
N ILE A 232 -6.50 -8.54 -16.81
CA ILE A 232 -5.20 -8.66 -16.13
C ILE A 232 -4.96 -10.04 -15.54
N LEU A 233 -6.01 -10.81 -15.23
CA LEU A 233 -5.89 -12.14 -14.62
C LEU A 233 -4.87 -13.09 -15.29
N PRO A 234 -4.80 -13.22 -16.63
CA PRO A 234 -3.91 -14.19 -17.29
C PRO A 234 -2.44 -14.03 -16.92
N GLN A 235 -1.96 -12.80 -16.69
CA GLN A 235 -0.55 -12.52 -16.37
C GLN A 235 -0.21 -12.62 -14.87
N LEU A 236 -1.21 -12.63 -13.98
CA LEU A 236 -0.97 -12.70 -12.54
C LEU A 236 -0.41 -14.06 -12.10
N GLU A 237 0.51 -14.04 -11.16
CA GLU A 237 1.09 -15.21 -10.49
C GLU A 237 0.55 -15.34 -9.06
N SER A 238 0.37 -14.22 -8.35
CA SER A 238 -0.25 -14.20 -7.03
C SER A 238 -1.36 -13.16 -6.91
N ILE A 239 -2.39 -13.52 -6.17
CA ILE A 239 -3.54 -12.71 -5.85
C ILE A 239 -3.69 -12.69 -4.32
N ASP A 240 -3.80 -11.51 -3.73
CA ASP A 240 -4.13 -11.34 -2.31
C ASP A 240 -5.48 -10.60 -2.21
N MET A 241 -6.43 -11.25 -1.56
CA MET A 241 -7.77 -10.75 -1.23
C MET A 241 -8.06 -10.97 0.27
N SER A 242 -7.00 -10.95 1.08
CA SER A 242 -7.09 -11.13 2.53
C SER A 242 -7.69 -9.93 3.24
N MET A 243 -7.93 -10.06 4.54
CA MET A 243 -8.30 -8.97 5.46
C MET A 243 -9.66 -8.31 5.16
N GLY A 244 -10.45 -8.83 4.24
CA GLY A 244 -11.73 -8.27 3.83
C GLY A 244 -12.92 -9.03 4.42
N VAL A 245 -14.10 -8.80 3.84
CA VAL A 245 -15.34 -9.46 4.25
C VAL A 245 -15.78 -10.58 3.30
N MET A 246 -14.84 -11.22 2.58
CA MET A 246 -15.19 -12.24 1.58
C MET A 246 -15.97 -13.38 2.21
N SER A 247 -17.10 -13.72 1.61
CA SER A 247 -17.95 -14.84 1.97
C SER A 247 -17.83 -15.98 0.97
N ASP A 248 -18.53 -17.08 1.24
CA ASP A 248 -18.67 -18.18 0.31
C ASP A 248 -19.22 -17.73 -1.07
N THR A 249 -19.95 -16.61 -1.15
CA THR A 249 -20.43 -16.03 -2.40
C THR A 249 -19.27 -15.57 -3.29
N GLY A 250 -18.29 -14.83 -2.76
CA GLY A 250 -17.09 -14.44 -3.50
C GLY A 250 -16.23 -15.63 -3.90
N ALA A 251 -16.02 -16.56 -2.97
CA ALA A 251 -15.25 -17.78 -3.24
C ALA A 251 -15.92 -18.70 -4.28
N GLN A 252 -17.25 -18.72 -4.37
CA GLN A 252 -17.97 -19.46 -5.40
C GLN A 252 -17.61 -18.98 -6.82
N ALA A 253 -17.28 -17.70 -7.00
CA ALA A 253 -16.78 -17.19 -8.26
C ALA A 253 -15.41 -17.81 -8.63
N LEU A 254 -14.53 -18.01 -7.65
CA LEU A 254 -13.25 -18.69 -7.87
C LEU A 254 -13.44 -20.13 -8.37
N LEU A 255 -14.39 -20.87 -7.76
CA LEU A 255 -14.72 -22.23 -8.20
C LEU A 255 -15.28 -22.28 -9.62
N LEU A 256 -16.16 -21.32 -9.97
CA LEU A 256 -16.78 -21.25 -11.29
C LEU A 256 -15.74 -21.04 -12.41
N TYR A 257 -14.70 -20.26 -12.13
CA TYR A 257 -13.63 -19.92 -13.08
C TYR A 257 -12.31 -20.66 -12.81
N LYS A 258 -12.32 -21.73 -12.01
CA LYS A 258 -11.11 -22.42 -11.51
C LYS A 258 -10.06 -22.73 -12.59
N ASP A 259 -10.48 -23.08 -13.80
CA ASP A 259 -9.56 -23.43 -14.89
C ASP A 259 -8.67 -22.25 -15.31
N ARG A 260 -9.11 -21.00 -15.08
CA ARG A 260 -8.30 -19.78 -15.28
C ARG A 260 -7.33 -19.49 -14.13
N LEU A 261 -7.55 -20.12 -12.98
CA LEU A 261 -6.88 -19.81 -11.71
C LEU A 261 -5.83 -20.87 -11.32
N ILE A 262 -5.89 -22.07 -11.90
CA ILE A 262 -4.89 -23.13 -11.68
C ILE A 262 -3.48 -22.60 -11.96
N GLY A 263 -2.58 -22.83 -11.01
CA GLY A 263 -1.18 -22.38 -11.08
C GLY A 263 -0.91 -21.00 -10.49
N LYS A 264 -1.96 -20.26 -10.08
CA LYS A 264 -1.84 -19.00 -9.34
C LYS A 264 -2.00 -19.24 -7.84
N SER A 265 -1.33 -18.43 -7.01
CA SER A 265 -1.50 -18.47 -5.55
C SER A 265 -2.52 -17.43 -5.09
N PHE A 266 -3.40 -17.83 -4.17
CA PHE A 266 -4.40 -16.95 -3.55
C PHE A 266 -4.15 -16.87 -2.05
N ASP A 267 -4.07 -15.66 -1.51
CA ASP A 267 -4.24 -15.40 -0.08
C ASP A 267 -5.65 -14.87 0.15
N LEU A 268 -6.47 -15.67 0.86
CA LEU A 268 -7.84 -15.38 1.29
C LEU A 268 -7.92 -15.34 2.82
N SER A 269 -6.79 -15.19 3.53
CA SER A 269 -6.75 -15.17 4.99
C SER A 269 -7.54 -13.99 5.56
N GLN A 270 -8.02 -14.07 6.81
CA GLN A 270 -8.78 -13.00 7.45
C GLN A 270 -9.99 -12.56 6.59
N ASN A 271 -10.86 -13.52 6.29
CA ASN A 271 -12.16 -13.34 5.63
C ASN A 271 -13.20 -14.18 6.38
N TYR A 272 -14.40 -14.31 5.83
CA TYR A 272 -15.54 -15.04 6.41
C TYR A 272 -15.89 -16.28 5.57
N LEU A 273 -14.88 -17.02 5.09
CA LEU A 273 -15.11 -18.25 4.32
C LEU A 273 -15.40 -19.43 5.26
N SER A 274 -16.38 -20.24 4.89
CA SER A 274 -16.64 -21.48 5.60
C SER A 274 -15.53 -22.51 5.38
N ASP A 275 -15.31 -23.37 6.37
CA ASP A 275 -14.42 -24.53 6.24
C ASP A 275 -14.82 -25.41 5.05
N GLU A 276 -16.12 -25.53 4.76
CA GLU A 276 -16.61 -26.28 3.61
C GLU A 276 -16.11 -25.65 2.29
N MET A 277 -16.30 -24.34 2.12
CA MET A 277 -15.86 -23.62 0.93
C MET A 277 -14.34 -23.68 0.75
N VAL A 278 -13.57 -23.48 1.82
CA VAL A 278 -12.09 -23.59 1.78
C VAL A 278 -11.67 -24.99 1.32
N ASN A 279 -12.33 -26.04 1.83
CA ASN A 279 -12.07 -27.41 1.40
C ASN A 279 -12.45 -27.64 -0.07
N GLN A 280 -13.55 -27.06 -0.56
CA GLN A 280 -13.95 -27.13 -1.96
C GLN A 280 -12.93 -26.46 -2.88
N LEU A 281 -12.43 -25.27 -2.53
CA LEU A 281 -11.38 -24.55 -3.28
C LEU A 281 -10.10 -25.40 -3.41
N LYS A 282 -9.64 -25.97 -2.29
CA LYS A 282 -8.46 -26.84 -2.26
C LYS A 282 -8.68 -28.13 -3.06
N ALA A 283 -9.85 -28.76 -2.93
CA ALA A 283 -10.21 -29.95 -3.69
C ALA A 283 -10.34 -29.69 -5.21
N ALA A 284 -10.66 -28.45 -5.60
CA ALA A 284 -10.66 -28.00 -6.99
C ALA A 284 -9.25 -27.79 -7.57
N GLY A 285 -8.20 -27.93 -6.76
CA GLY A 285 -6.80 -27.80 -7.17
C GLY A 285 -6.26 -26.36 -7.11
N LEU A 286 -6.97 -25.44 -6.44
CA LEU A 286 -6.53 -24.07 -6.25
C LEU A 286 -5.50 -24.00 -5.11
N ASN A 287 -4.43 -23.22 -5.33
CA ASN A 287 -3.43 -22.95 -4.30
C ASN A 287 -3.91 -21.79 -3.41
N VAL A 288 -4.68 -22.13 -2.37
CA VAL A 288 -5.32 -21.16 -1.46
C VAL A 288 -4.73 -21.26 -0.07
N LYS A 289 -4.29 -20.12 0.44
CA LYS A 289 -4.10 -19.85 1.87
C LYS A 289 -5.36 -19.15 2.40
N ALA A 290 -5.90 -19.62 3.51
CA ALA A 290 -7.14 -19.12 4.11
C ALA A 290 -7.02 -19.25 5.63
N ASP A 291 -6.02 -18.57 6.17
CA ASP A 291 -5.74 -18.60 7.60
C ASP A 291 -6.64 -17.58 8.32
N ASP A 292 -6.88 -17.79 9.62
CA ASP A 292 -7.59 -16.84 10.49
C ASP A 292 -8.94 -16.35 9.93
N GLN A 293 -9.80 -17.26 9.47
CA GLN A 293 -11.17 -16.90 9.07
C GLN A 293 -12.01 -16.52 10.29
N ASP A 294 -12.88 -15.53 10.14
CA ASP A 294 -13.83 -15.09 11.15
C ASP A 294 -15.23 -15.69 10.87
N GLU A 295 -16.07 -15.76 11.90
CA GLU A 295 -17.41 -16.36 11.84
C GLU A 295 -18.47 -15.30 12.14
N SER A 296 -19.31 -14.98 11.14
CA SER A 296 -20.51 -14.17 11.35
C SER A 296 -21.67 -14.63 10.47
N ASP A 297 -22.79 -14.96 11.13
CA ASP A 297 -24.07 -15.28 10.50
C ASP A 297 -24.80 -14.03 9.98
N ASP A 298 -24.46 -12.84 10.50
CA ASP A 298 -25.01 -11.55 10.06
C ASP A 298 -23.99 -10.80 9.18
N GLU A 299 -24.41 -10.41 7.99
CA GLU A 299 -23.58 -9.65 7.05
C GLU A 299 -23.26 -8.25 7.61
N ASP A 300 -24.18 -7.68 8.40
CA ASP A 300 -24.02 -6.35 9.02
C ASP A 300 -22.95 -6.34 10.15
N ASP A 301 -22.56 -7.51 10.66
CA ASP A 301 -21.55 -7.68 11.71
C ASP A 301 -20.13 -7.96 11.14
N ARG A 302 -19.96 -8.02 9.81
CA ARG A 302 -18.66 -8.27 9.18
C ARG A 302 -17.86 -6.98 9.03
N TYR A 303 -16.57 -7.04 9.34
CA TYR A 303 -15.67 -5.89 9.28
C TYR A 303 -14.35 -6.25 8.61
N VAL A 304 -13.73 -5.25 7.98
CA VAL A 304 -12.38 -5.38 7.45
C VAL A 304 -11.36 -5.43 8.59
N SER A 305 -10.22 -6.09 8.39
CA SER A 305 -9.25 -6.29 9.49
C SER A 305 -8.52 -5.02 9.92
N VAL A 306 -8.48 -3.99 9.06
CA VAL A 306 -7.90 -2.68 9.36
C VAL A 306 -8.85 -1.59 8.89
N SER A 307 -9.31 -0.75 9.81
CA SER A 307 -10.25 0.33 9.51
C SER A 307 -9.74 1.64 10.12
N GLU A 308 -9.69 1.71 11.46
CA GLU A 308 -8.98 2.74 12.25
C GLU A 308 -7.50 2.41 12.42
#